data_AF-A0A7X8V5V5-F1
#
_entry.id   AF-A0A7X8V5V5-F1
#
_cell.length_a   1.000
_cell.length_b   1.000
_cell.length_c   1.000
_cell.angle_alpha   90.00
_cell.angle_beta   90.00
_cell.angle_gamma   90.00
#
_symmetry.space_group_name_H-M   'P 1'
#
loop_
_entity.id
_entity.type
_entity.pdbx_description
1 polymer ?
#
loop_
_entity_poly.entity_id
_entity_poly.type
_entity_poly.pdbx_seq_one_letter_code
_entity_poly.pdbx_strand_id
1 'polypeptide(L)' 'MTERQPGYLRLAESGELARRVTLLNEKLQSCVICPHHCRVNRL' A
#
# COMPACT_ATOMS: atom_id res chain seq x y z
N MET A 1 8.36 -16.78 25.52
CA MET A 1 8.09 -15.43 25.00
C MET A 1 7.16 -15.60 23.80
N THR A 2 5.92 -15.12 23.85
CA THR A 2 4.99 -15.26 22.72
C THR A 2 5.54 -14.47 21.54
N GLU A 3 5.94 -15.15 20.47
CA GLU A 3 6.39 -14.53 19.24
C GLU A 3 5.25 -13.68 18.66
N ARG A 4 5.35 -12.36 18.81
CA ARG A 4 4.48 -11.43 18.09
C ARG A 4 5.03 -11.32 16.68
N GLN A 5 4.37 -11.97 15.73
CA GLN A 5 4.69 -11.80 14.32
C GLN A 5 4.60 -10.31 13.92
N PRO A 6 5.54 -9.82 13.08
CA PRO A 6 5.42 -8.50 12.47
C PRO A 6 4.09 -8.29 11.77
N GLY A 7 3.55 -7.07 11.87
CA GLY A 7 2.22 -6.76 11.30
C GLY A 7 2.14 -6.96 9.79
N TYR A 8 3.23 -6.75 9.05
CA TYR A 8 3.25 -6.96 7.61
C TYR A 8 3.07 -8.44 7.22
N LEU A 9 3.53 -9.39 8.03
CA LEU A 9 3.31 -10.82 7.77
C LEU A 9 1.82 -11.17 7.88
N ARG A 10 1.16 -10.70 8.95
CA ARG A 10 -0.30 -10.87 9.08
C ARG A 10 -1.08 -10.21 7.95
N LEU A 11 -0.64 -9.03 7.49
CA LEU A 11 -1.26 -8.34 6.35
C LEU A 11 -1.04 -9.09 5.03
N ALA A 12 0.11 -9.73 4.86
CA ALA A 12 0.40 -10.58 3.71
C ALA A 12 -0.47 -11.86 3.74
N GLU A 13 -0.50 -12.56 4.87
CA GLU A 13 -1.30 -13.78 5.07
C GLU A 13 -2.80 -13.54 4.87
N SER A 14 -3.32 -12.39 5.33
CA SER A 14 -4.73 -12.02 5.14
C SER A 14 -5.07 -11.48 3.73
N GLY A 15 -4.08 -11.27 2.87
CA GLY A 15 -4.24 -10.67 1.54
C GLY A 15 -4.53 -9.16 1.54
N GLU A 16 -4.64 -8.54 2.72
CA GLU A 16 -4.86 -7.10 2.88
C GLU A 16 -3.69 -6.29 2.30
N LEU A 17 -2.47 -6.80 2.40
CA LEU A 17 -1.30 -6.16 1.80
C LEU A 17 -1.45 -6.04 0.28
N ALA A 18 -1.92 -7.08 -0.40
CA ALA A 18 -2.14 -7.06 -1.84
C ALA A 18 -3.25 -6.08 -2.23
N ARG A 19 -4.37 -6.04 -1.48
CA ARG A 19 -5.45 -5.07 -1.70
C ARG A 19 -4.95 -3.63 -1.60
N ARG A 20 -4.12 -3.32 -0.61
CA ARG A 20 -3.53 -1.98 -0.45
C ARG A 20 -2.60 -1.62 -1.59
N VAL A 21 -1.83 -2.57 -2.11
CA VAL A 21 -0.96 -2.35 -3.28
C VAL A 21 -1.80 -2.00 -4.51
N THR A 22 -2.91 -2.71 -4.77
CA THR A 22 -3.81 -2.38 -5.88
C THR A 22 -4.36 -0.95 -5.76
N LEU A 23 -4.89 -0.59 -4.59
CA LEU A 23 -5.42 0.77 -4.34
C LEU A 23 -4.34 1.85 -4.43
N LEU A 24 -3.12 1.54 -3.97
CA LEU A 24 -1.97 2.42 -4.09
C LEU A 24 -1.63 2.66 -5.57
N ASN A 25 -1.60 1.60 -6.37
CA ASN A 25 -1.27 1.71 -7.79
C ASN A 25 -2.29 2.58 -8.54
N GLU A 26 -3.58 2.42 -8.30
CA GLU A 26 -4.63 3.31 -8.85
C GLU A 26 -4.37 4.77 -8.49
N LYS A 27 -3.99 5.05 -7.23
CA LYS A 27 -3.64 6.41 -6.79
C LYS A 27 -2.34 6.93 -7.40
N LEU A 28 -1.41 6.06 -7.79
CA LEU A 28 -0.13 6.46 -8.40
C LEU A 28 -0.28 6.78 -9.90
N GLN A 29 -1.28 6.20 -10.59
CA GLN A 29 -1.59 6.57 -11.99
C GLN A 29 -1.94 8.05 -12.15
N SER A 30 -2.55 8.64 -11.13
CA SER A 30 -2.76 10.09 -11.01
C SER A 30 -2.37 10.49 -9.59
N CYS A 31 -1.07 10.68 -9.35
CA CYS A 31 -0.50 10.82 -8.01
C CYS A 31 -1.20 11.89 -7.15
N VAL A 32 -1.98 11.42 -6.19
CA VAL A 32 -2.62 12.23 -5.13
C VAL A 32 -2.00 12.00 -3.75
N ILE A 33 -0.96 11.17 -3.66
CA ILE A 33 -0.32 10.79 -2.39
C ILE A 33 0.83 11.73 -2.04
N CYS A 34 1.49 12.32 -3.05
CA CYS A 34 2.54 13.29 -2.78
C CYS A 34 1.93 14.58 -2.21
N PRO A 35 2.66 15.33 -1.36
CA PRO A 35 2.17 16.59 -0.78
C PRO A 35 1.72 17.63 -1.83
N HIS A 36 2.36 17.59 -3.00
CA HIS A 36 2.06 18.48 -4.12
C HIS A 36 0.78 18.11 -4.90
N HIS A 37 0.18 16.94 -4.65
CA HIS A 37 -0.97 16.42 -5.41
C HIS A 37 -0.78 16.57 -6.92
N CYS A 38 0.39 16.15 -7.41
CA CYS A 38 0.86 16.53 -8.74
C CYS A 38 0.08 15.89 -9.91
N ARG A 39 -0.74 14.86 -9.67
CA ARG A 39 -1.55 14.14 -10.67
C ARG A 39 -0.76 13.52 -11.84
N VAL A 40 0.57 13.48 -11.78
CA VAL A 40 1.39 12.78 -12.77
C VAL A 40 1.30 11.27 -12.55
N ASN A 41 1.49 10.50 -13.63
CA ASN A 41 1.59 9.05 -13.55
C ASN A 41 2.94 8.64 -12.94
N ARG A 42 2.90 7.87 -11.85
CA ARG A 42 4.05 7.32 -11.11
C ARG A 42 4.11 5.79 -11.12
N LEU A 43 3.28 5.14 -11.95
CA LEU A 43 3.37 3.71 -12.23
C LEU A 43 4.32 3.41 -13.38
#